data_AF-A0A2V8ZB40-F1
#
_entry.id   AF-A0A2V8ZB40-F1
#
_cell.length_a   1.000
_cell.length_b   1.000
_cell.length_c   1.000
_cell.angle_alpha   90.00
_cell.angle_beta   90.00
_cell.angle_gamma   90.00
#
_symmetry.space_group_name_H-M   'P 1'
#
loop_
_entity.id
_entity.type
_entity.pdbx_description
1 polymer ?
#
loop_
_entity_poly.entity_id
_entity_poly.type
_entity_poly.pdbx_seq_one_letter_code
_entity_poly.pdbx_strand_id
1 'polypeptide(L)'
;MPLTTELVELLKERKKNPPHRRWVFVNKDGDAEGHFLRKFKAIAKRAGLNCGNCKTTIKQGKYHLRKTTEVTCATSPVCEKHHLHRLRKTCATRWLRNGVNLMDIKTWLGHKSLETTELYLSDTKHIGSEMQANIDKAGTY
;
A
#
# COMPACT_ATOMS: atom_id res chain seq x y z
N MET A 1 -4.05 -2.68 -15.03
CA MET A 1 -3.29 -2.02 -13.94
C MET A 1 -1.84 -1.93 -14.37
N PRO A 2 -1.24 -0.73 -14.42
CA PRO A 2 0.16 -0.58 -14.78
C PRO A 2 1.04 -1.19 -13.68
N LEU A 3 2.05 -1.93 -14.11
CA LEU A 3 3.12 -2.44 -13.26
C LEU A 3 4.40 -1.75 -13.69
N THR A 4 5.27 -1.41 -12.73
CA THR A 4 6.61 -0.91 -13.07
C THR A 4 7.41 -2.01 -13.75
N THR A 5 8.35 -1.62 -14.62
CA THR A 5 9.27 -2.56 -15.28
C THR A 5 9.99 -3.43 -14.26
N GLU A 6 10.48 -2.82 -13.17
CA GLU A 6 11.11 -3.51 -12.04
C GLU A 6 10.20 -4.61 -11.44
N LEU A 7 8.92 -4.32 -11.19
CA LEU A 7 8.00 -5.30 -10.63
C LEU A 7 7.71 -6.43 -11.63
N VAL A 8 7.60 -6.12 -12.92
CA VAL A 8 7.43 -7.13 -13.97
C VAL A 8 8.64 -8.06 -14.04
N GLU A 9 9.86 -7.52 -13.95
CA GLU A 9 11.09 -8.31 -13.93
C GLU A 9 11.16 -9.23 -12.71
N LEU A 10 10.85 -8.72 -11.52
CA LEU A 10 10.77 -9.54 -10.30
C LEU A 10 9.75 -10.68 -10.43
N LEU A 11 8.59 -10.41 -11.04
CA LEU A 11 7.56 -11.43 -11.27
C LEU A 11 7.99 -12.46 -12.33
N LYS A 12 8.68 -12.02 -13.39
CA LYS A 12 9.24 -12.92 -14.42
C LYS A 12 10.28 -13.86 -13.81
N GLU A 13 11.19 -13.34 -12.99
CA GLU A 13 12.22 -14.15 -12.33
C GLU A 13 11.58 -15.18 -11.40
N ARG A 14 10.60 -14.75 -10.60
CA ARG A 14 9.84 -15.65 -9.74
C ARG A 14 9.07 -16.73 -10.51
N LYS A 15 8.62 -16.45 -11.73
CA LYS A 15 7.92 -17.42 -12.59
C LYS A 15 8.86 -18.52 -13.12
N LYS A 16 10.17 -18.26 -13.24
CA LYS A 16 11.14 -19.28 -13.69
C LYS A 16 11.22 -20.45 -12.71
N ASN A 17 11.18 -20.15 -11.41
CA ASN A 17 11.17 -21.13 -10.32
C ASN A 17 9.90 -20.93 -9.46
N PRO A 18 8.72 -21.33 -9.97
CA PRO A 18 7.46 -21.03 -9.30
C PRO A 18 7.36 -21.84 -8.00
N PRO A 19 7.06 -21.20 -6.86
CA PRO A 19 6.99 -21.90 -5.58
C PRO A 19 5.75 -22.81 -5.48
N HIS A 20 4.76 -22.63 -6.35
CA HIS A 20 3.53 -23.42 -6.40
C HIS A 20 2.88 -23.31 -7.78
N ARG A 21 2.11 -24.32 -8.18
CA ARG A 21 1.43 -24.36 -9.50
C ARG A 21 0.37 -23.27 -9.69
N ARG A 22 -0.31 -22.87 -8.61
CA ARG A 22 -1.42 -21.91 -8.62
C ARG A 22 -1.08 -20.55 -8.01
N TRP A 23 -0.20 -20.52 -7.01
CA TRP A 23 -0.02 -19.36 -6.15
C TRP A 23 1.32 -18.70 -6.41
N VAL A 24 1.30 -17.40 -6.69
CA VAL A 24 2.55 -16.61 -6.84
C VAL A 24 3.26 -16.48 -5.50
N PHE A 25 2.51 -16.26 -4.42
CA PHE A 25 3.04 -16.10 -3.07
C PHE A 25 2.49 -17.19 -2.16
N VAL A 26 3.40 -17.95 -1.56
CA VAL A 26 3.07 -19.03 -0.63
C VAL A 26 3.63 -18.77 0.75
N ASN A 27 2.99 -19.37 1.74
CA ASN A 27 3.49 -19.45 3.11
C ASN A 27 4.59 -20.53 3.21
N LYS A 28 5.05 -20.84 4.43
CA LYS A 28 6.10 -21.84 4.66
C LYS A 28 5.66 -23.27 4.37
N ASP A 29 4.35 -23.51 4.39
CA ASP A 29 3.73 -24.82 4.23
C ASP A 29 3.33 -25.10 2.76
N GLY A 30 3.52 -24.11 1.86
CA GLY A 30 3.19 -24.21 0.43
C GLY A 30 1.80 -23.67 0.05
N ASP A 31 0.99 -23.28 1.03
CA ASP A 31 -0.35 -22.71 0.82
C ASP A 31 -0.30 -21.22 0.50
N ALA A 32 -1.45 -20.63 0.14
CA ALA A 32 -1.55 -19.20 -0.12
C ALA A 32 -1.13 -18.33 1.09
N GLU A 33 -0.31 -17.31 0.84
CA GLU A 33 0.16 -16.41 1.91
C GLU A 33 -0.97 -15.51 2.44
N GLY A 34 -1.30 -15.64 3.73
CA GLY A 34 -2.32 -14.82 4.41
C GLY A 34 -1.77 -13.76 5.37
N HIS A 35 -0.47 -13.78 5.70
CA HIS A 35 0.12 -12.94 6.74
C HIS A 35 0.84 -11.70 6.21
N PHE A 36 0.45 -11.18 5.03
CA PHE A 36 1.06 -10.00 4.42
C PHE A 36 1.08 -8.79 5.35
N LEU A 37 -0.01 -8.52 6.07
CA LEU A 37 -0.06 -7.40 7.01
C LEU A 37 1.00 -7.54 8.12
N ARG A 38 1.16 -8.75 8.67
CA ARG A 38 2.16 -9.03 9.71
C ARG A 38 3.57 -8.84 9.17
N LYS A 39 3.85 -9.35 7.96
CA LYS A 39 5.14 -9.15 7.28
C LYS A 39 5.41 -7.67 7.01
N PHE A 40 4.41 -6.94 6.52
CA PHE A 40 4.52 -5.51 6.25
C PHE A 40 4.85 -4.71 7.53
N LYS A 41 4.11 -4.93 8.62
CA LYS A 41 4.39 -4.26 9.90
C LYS A 41 5.79 -4.59 10.43
N ALA A 42 6.27 -5.82 10.26
CA ALA A 42 7.63 -6.21 10.64
C ALA A 42 8.69 -5.49 9.79
N ILE A 43 8.50 -5.40 8.48
CA ILE A 43 9.39 -4.66 7.58
C ILE A 43 9.40 -3.17 7.97
N ALA A 44 8.23 -2.57 8.18
CA ALA A 44 8.13 -1.16 8.55
C ALA A 44 8.79 -0.84 9.89
N LYS A 45 8.65 -1.72 10.89
CA LYS A 45 9.36 -1.60 12.17
C LYS A 45 10.88 -1.67 11.97
N ARG A 46 11.36 -2.65 11.21
CA ARG A 46 12.79 -2.83 10.90
C ARG A 46 13.37 -1.63 10.14
N ALA A 47 12.58 -1.01 9.27
CA ALA A 47 12.95 0.19 8.54
C ALA A 47 12.82 1.50 9.35
N GLY A 48 12.46 1.43 10.64
CA GLY A 48 12.30 2.63 11.48
C GLY A 48 11.06 3.49 11.16
N LEU A 49 10.10 2.98 10.39
CA LEU A 49 8.94 3.74 9.90
C LEU A 49 7.74 3.75 10.87
N ASN A 50 7.90 3.24 12.09
CA ASN A 50 6.83 3.26 13.09
C ASN A 50 6.67 4.65 13.70
N CYS A 51 5.44 5.02 14.07
CA CYS A 51 5.16 6.35 14.61
C CYS A 51 5.59 6.56 16.07
N GLY A 52 6.08 5.53 16.78
CA GLY A 52 6.47 5.60 18.19
C GLY A 52 5.33 5.62 19.21
N ASN A 53 4.12 6.05 18.81
CA ASN A 53 3.08 6.45 19.77
C ASN A 53 1.92 5.45 19.95
N CYS A 54 1.83 4.40 19.13
CA CYS A 54 0.75 3.41 19.27
C CYS A 54 1.00 2.52 20.49
N LYS A 55 -0.06 2.24 21.25
CA LYS A 55 -0.09 1.27 22.37
C LYS A 55 -1.16 0.22 22.09
N THR A 56 -0.84 -1.04 22.32
CA THR A 56 -1.80 -2.14 22.16
C THR A 56 -1.42 -3.31 23.06
N THR A 57 -2.33 -4.26 23.25
CA THR A 57 -2.09 -5.48 24.03
C THR A 57 -1.92 -6.67 23.11
N ILE A 58 -0.87 -7.46 23.32
CA ILE A 58 -0.62 -8.69 22.57
C ILE A 58 -0.51 -9.89 23.52
N LYS A 59 -0.93 -11.06 23.06
CA LYS A 59 -0.74 -12.32 23.78
C LYS A 59 0.65 -12.88 23.44
N GLN A 60 1.53 -12.94 24.42
CA GLN A 60 2.88 -13.50 24.29
C GLN A 60 3.03 -14.81 25.06
N GLY A 61 3.90 -15.70 24.58
CA GLY A 61 4.19 -16.98 25.22
C GLY A 61 3.61 -18.20 24.49
N LYS A 62 3.95 -19.39 24.99
CA LYS A 62 3.43 -20.67 24.50
C LYS A 62 1.91 -20.73 24.64
N TYR A 63 1.23 -21.51 23.80
CA TYR A 63 -0.23 -21.59 23.73
C TYR A 63 -0.92 -21.69 25.10
N HIS A 64 -0.45 -22.59 25.98
CA HIS A 64 -0.99 -22.84 27.32
C HIS A 64 -0.51 -21.81 28.38
N LEU A 65 0.45 -20.95 28.07
CA LEU A 65 1.06 -19.97 28.98
C LEU A 65 0.94 -18.54 28.42
N ARG A 66 -0.02 -18.28 27.54
CA ARG A 66 -0.18 -16.96 26.91
C ARG A 66 -0.53 -15.91 27.96
N LYS A 67 0.34 -14.91 28.11
CA LYS A 67 0.08 -13.72 28.93
C LYS A 67 -0.22 -12.54 28.03
N THR A 68 -1.20 -11.74 28.42
CA THR A 68 -1.49 -10.46 27.77
C THR A 68 -0.47 -9.44 28.26
N THR A 69 0.24 -8.81 27.33
CA THR A 69 1.27 -7.81 27.64
C THR A 69 1.00 -6.56 26.80
N GLU A 70 1.03 -5.39 27.44
CA GLU A 70 0.98 -4.12 26.74
C GLU A 70 2.31 -3.86 26.02
N VAL A 71 2.23 -3.46 24.77
CA VAL A 71 3.38 -3.15 23.92
C VAL A 71 3.16 -1.84 23.18
N THR A 72 4.28 -1.19 22.84
CA THR A 72 4.28 0.02 22.04
C THR A 72 4.80 -0.27 20.63
N CYS A 73 4.40 0.53 19.65
CA CYS A 73 4.98 0.40 18.30
C CYS A 73 6.44 0.90 18.23
N ALA A 74 6.91 1.58 19.27
CA ALA A 74 8.33 1.92 19.44
C ALA A 74 9.20 0.68 19.65
N THR A 75 8.67 -0.43 20.19
CA THR A 75 9.44 -1.67 20.38
C THR A 75 8.92 -2.82 19.51
N SER A 76 7.64 -2.82 19.13
CA SER A 76 6.98 -3.95 18.46
C SER A 76 6.37 -3.58 17.10
N PRO A 77 6.19 -4.54 16.17
CA PRO A 77 5.61 -4.32 14.84
C PRO A 77 4.07 -4.25 14.87
N VAL A 78 3.54 -3.31 15.65
CA VAL A 78 2.09 -3.20 15.92
C VAL A 78 1.47 -1.90 15.39
N CYS A 79 2.28 -0.96 14.89
CA CYS A 79 1.85 0.37 14.45
C CYS A 79 0.56 0.33 13.60
N GLU A 80 -0.43 1.13 13.98
CA GLU A 80 -1.74 1.24 13.32
C GLU A 80 -1.67 1.94 11.98
N LYS A 81 -0.67 2.82 11.80
CA LYS A 81 -0.42 3.51 10.52
C LYS A 81 -0.02 2.55 9.39
N HIS A 82 0.34 1.30 9.70
CA HIS A 82 0.79 0.31 8.71
C HIS A 82 -0.30 -0.74 8.47
N HIS A 83 -1.19 -0.46 7.51
CA HIS A 83 -2.19 -1.40 7.00
C HIS A 83 -2.09 -1.52 5.47
N LEU A 84 -2.47 -2.67 4.90
CA LEU A 84 -2.22 -2.98 3.48
C LEU A 84 -2.87 -1.96 2.52
N HIS A 85 -4.10 -1.52 2.83
CA HIS A 85 -4.81 -0.56 2.00
C HIS A 85 -4.09 0.81 1.89
N ARG A 86 -3.22 1.15 2.86
CA ARG A 86 -2.40 2.38 2.79
C ARG A 86 -1.43 2.37 1.62
N LEU A 87 -0.90 1.20 1.24
CA LEU A 87 0.00 1.08 0.09
C LEU A 87 -0.74 1.43 -1.21
N ARG A 88 -1.98 0.96 -1.34
CA ARG A 88 -2.86 1.30 -2.47
C ARG A 88 -3.13 2.81 -2.53
N LYS A 89 -3.50 3.42 -1.40
CA LYS A 89 -3.68 4.88 -1.30
C LYS A 89 -2.42 5.63 -1.70
N THR A 90 -1.26 5.22 -1.17
CA THR A 90 0.04 5.85 -1.46
C THR A 90 0.38 5.77 -2.94
N CYS A 91 0.12 4.63 -3.59
CA CYS A 91 0.33 4.45 -5.03
C CYS A 91 -0.58 5.39 -5.84
N ALA A 92 -1.87 5.43 -5.51
CA ALA A 92 -2.84 6.31 -6.16
C ALA A 92 -2.47 7.79 -6.06
N THR A 93 -2.14 8.26 -4.84
CA THR A 93 -1.69 9.63 -4.60
C THR A 93 -0.40 9.95 -5.36
N ARG A 94 0.54 9.00 -5.44
CA ARG A 94 1.77 9.19 -6.22
C ARG A 94 1.48 9.32 -7.71
N TRP A 95 0.62 8.47 -8.29
CA TRP A 95 0.23 8.59 -9.70
C TRP A 95 -0.43 9.93 -9.99
N LEU A 96 -1.39 10.34 -9.16
CA LEU A 96 -2.07 11.61 -9.31
C LEU A 96 -1.11 12.80 -9.24
N ARG A 97 -0.17 12.80 -8.28
CA ARG A 97 0.87 13.84 -8.16
C ARG A 97 1.86 13.89 -9.33
N ASN A 98 1.97 12.81 -10.10
CA ASN A 98 2.80 12.75 -11.30
C ASN A 98 1.97 12.93 -12.60
N GLY A 99 0.76 13.50 -12.51
CA GLY A 99 -0.03 13.89 -13.67
C GLY A 99 -0.80 12.75 -14.34
N VAL A 100 -0.91 11.57 -13.72
CA VAL A 100 -1.76 10.49 -14.24
C VAL A 100 -3.24 10.88 -14.09
N ASN A 101 -4.01 10.67 -15.16
CA ASN A 101 -5.43 10.99 -15.19
C ASN A 101 -6.22 10.25 -14.09
N LEU A 102 -7.12 10.97 -13.42
CA LEU A 102 -7.94 10.43 -12.33
C LEU A 102 -8.84 9.27 -12.76
N MET A 103 -9.39 9.32 -13.98
CA MET A 103 -10.25 8.26 -14.54
C MET A 103 -9.46 6.97 -14.80
N ASP A 104 -8.21 7.08 -15.25
CA ASP A 104 -7.33 5.94 -15.40
C ASP A 104 -7.00 5.32 -14.05
N ILE A 105 -6.66 6.14 -13.06
CA ILE A 105 -6.42 5.69 -11.68
C ILE A 105 -7.65 4.97 -11.13
N LYS A 106 -8.85 5.56 -11.25
CA LYS A 106 -10.11 4.94 -10.83
C LYS A 106 -10.30 3.57 -11.47
N THR A 107 -10.08 3.47 -12.78
CA THR A 107 -10.21 2.24 -13.55
C THR A 107 -9.21 1.18 -13.12
N TRP A 108 -7.93 1.55 -12.95
CA TRP A 108 -6.88 0.61 -12.52
C TRP A 108 -7.05 0.14 -11.09
N LEU A 109 -7.60 0.97 -10.22
CA LEU A 109 -7.97 0.60 -8.87
C LEU A 109 -9.26 -0.24 -8.85
N GLY A 110 -10.15 -0.09 -9.82
CA GLY A 110 -11.44 -0.78 -9.86
C GLY A 110 -12.46 -0.16 -8.90
N HIS A 111 -12.41 1.16 -8.72
CA HIS A 111 -13.40 1.88 -7.91
C HIS A 111 -14.70 2.07 -8.70
N LYS A 112 -15.85 1.73 -8.09
CA LYS A 112 -17.17 1.94 -8.69
C LYS A 112 -17.53 3.43 -8.75
N SER A 113 -17.30 4.15 -7.65
CA SER A 113 -17.59 5.60 -7.55
C SER A 113 -16.32 6.46 -7.62
N LEU A 114 -16.47 7.67 -8.15
CA LEU A 114 -15.42 8.69 -8.20
C LEU A 114 -15.06 9.24 -6.81
N GLU A 115 -16.03 9.32 -5.90
CA GLU A 115 -15.89 9.83 -4.52
C GLU A 115 -14.71 9.17 -3.75
N THR A 116 -14.53 7.86 -3.91
CA THR A 116 -13.40 7.13 -3.29
C THR A 116 -12.03 7.52 -3.82
N THR A 117 -11.99 8.08 -5.03
CA THR A 117 -10.78 8.56 -5.71
C THR A 117 -10.60 10.06 -5.48
N GLU A 118 -11.68 10.82 -5.33
CA GLU A 118 -11.68 12.25 -4.98
C GLU A 118 -11.09 12.52 -3.60
N LEU A 119 -11.17 11.57 -2.64
CA LEU A 119 -10.44 11.67 -1.37
C LEU A 119 -8.93 11.82 -1.55
N TYR A 120 -8.36 11.45 -2.71
CA TYR A 120 -6.95 11.70 -3.01
C TYR A 120 -6.67 13.13 -3.50
N LEU A 121 -7.70 13.84 -4.01
CA LEU A 121 -7.61 15.23 -4.48
C LEU A 121 -7.55 16.23 -3.30
N SER A 122 -8.19 15.92 -2.17
CA SER A 122 -8.13 16.79 -0.98
C SER A 122 -6.71 16.97 -0.43
N ASP A 123 -5.81 16.02 -0.72
CA ASP A 123 -4.40 16.04 -0.32
C ASP A 123 -3.47 16.66 -1.39
N THR A 124 -3.99 17.03 -2.56
CA THR A 124 -3.25 17.70 -3.64
C THR A 124 -3.54 19.20 -3.61
N LYS A 125 -2.74 19.97 -2.86
CA LYS A 125 -2.76 21.43 -2.99
C LYS A 125 -2.29 21.82 -4.40
N HIS A 126 -3.25 22.29 -5.20
CA HIS A 126 -3.13 23.13 -6.39
C HIS A 126 -1.99 22.85 -7.38
N ILE A 127 -2.32 22.15 -8.47
CA ILE A 127 -1.68 22.32 -9.78
C ILE A 127 -2.23 23.62 -10.39
N GLY A 128 -1.89 24.77 -9.79
CA GLY A 128 -2.44 26.07 -10.17
C GLY A 128 -1.83 26.65 -11.46
N SER A 129 -0.58 26.32 -11.76
CA SER A 129 0.16 26.91 -12.89
C SER A 129 -0.09 26.21 -14.23
N GLU A 130 -0.27 24.88 -14.24
CA GLU A 130 -0.52 24.13 -15.49
C GLU A 130 -2.00 24.18 -15.92
N MET A 131 -2.94 24.31 -14.97
CA MET A 131 -4.36 24.44 -15.31
C MET A 131 -4.65 25.72 -16.09
N GLN A 132 -4.05 26.86 -15.73
CA GLN A 132 -4.30 28.10 -16.44
C GLN A 132 -3.83 28.02 -17.90
N ALA A 133 -2.61 27.52 -18.16
CA ALA A 133 -2.10 27.35 -19.53
C ALA A 133 -2.96 26.37 -20.37
N ASN A 134 -3.52 25.34 -19.73
CA ASN A 134 -4.44 24.41 -20.39
C ASN A 134 -5.83 25.02 -20.63
N ILE A 135 -6.33 25.85 -19.71
CA ILE A 135 -7.58 26.62 -19.86
C ILE A 135 -7.43 27.64 -20.98
N ASP A 136 -6.31 28.37 -21.03
CA ASP A 136 -6.03 29.38 -22.06
C ASP A 136 -5.97 28.72 -23.45
N LYS A 137 -5.31 27.56 -23.59
CA LYS A 137 -5.34 26.75 -24.83
C LYS A 137 -6.73 26.22 -25.18
N ALA A 138 -7.57 25.94 -24.19
CA ALA A 138 -8.93 25.44 -24.40
C ALA A 138 -9.92 26.57 -24.72
N GLY A 139 -9.59 27.82 -24.39
CA GLY A 139 -10.42 29.00 -24.65
C GLY A 139 -10.13 29.70 -25.98
N THR A 140 -9.08 29.31 -26.71
CA THR A 140 -8.70 29.90 -28.01
C THR A 140 -9.44 29.27 -29.21
N TYR A 141 -10.71 28.90 -29.06
CA TYR A 141 -11.59 28.45 -30.17
C TYR A 141 -12.68 29.49 -30.47
#